data_AF-A0A524MY17-F1
#
_entry.id   AF-A0A524MY17-F1
#
_cell.length_a   1.000
_cell.length_b   1.000
_cell.length_c   1.000
_cell.angle_alpha   90.00
_cell.angle_beta   90.00
_cell.angle_gamma   90.00
#
_symmetry.space_group_name_H-M   'P 1'
#
loop_
_entity.id
_entity.type
_entity.pdbx_description
1 polymer ?
#
loop_
_entity_poly.entity_id
_entity_poly.type
_entity_poly.pdbx_seq_one_letter_code
_entity_poly.pdbx_strand_id
1 'polypeptide(L)' 'MSSFEVEQSFRNIVGYYSKELTLISGGYKASKCFSEPQRKKLTKIGVLERVYQRQGCRLRLSDKTRDMLVAFELSLSFVP' A
#
# COMPACT_ATOMS: atom_id res chain seq x y z
N MET A 1 11.07 -7.52 18.49
CA MET A 1 10.32 -6.40 17.89
C MET A 1 9.00 -6.29 18.61
N SER A 2 8.71 -5.14 19.20
CA SER A 2 7.41 -4.91 19.82
C SER A 2 6.32 -4.74 18.74
N SER A 3 5.06 -4.99 19.08
CA SER A 3 3.93 -4.77 18.16
C SER A 3 3.89 -3.33 17.62
N PHE A 4 4.32 -2.37 18.44
CA PHE A 4 4.40 -0.95 18.12
C PHE A 4 5.42 -0.63 17.01
N GLU A 5 6.63 -1.21 17.07
CA GLU A 5 7.67 -0.98 16.05
C GLU A 5 7.25 -1.50 14.67
N VAL A 6 6.52 -2.61 14.64
CA VAL A 6 5.99 -3.19 13.41
C VAL A 6 4.93 -2.28 12.79
N GLU A 7 4.04 -1.73 13.62
CA GLU A 7 3.01 -0.81 13.15
C GLU A 7 3.60 0.51 12.62
N GLN A 8 4.59 1.08 13.32
CA GLN A 8 5.24 2.30 12.89
C GLN A 8 6.03 2.10 11.58
N SER A 9 6.72 0.97 11.45
CA SER A 9 7.40 0.60 10.21
C SER A 9 6.42 0.46 9.05
N PHE A 10 5.25 -0.13 9.29
CA PHE A 10 4.18 -0.23 8.29
C PHE A 10 3.68 1.15 7.85
N ARG A 11 3.35 2.03 8.81
CA ARG A 11 2.93 3.41 8.53
C ARG A 11 3.97 4.18 7.71
N ASN A 12 5.24 4.06 8.06
CA ASN A 12 6.33 4.71 7.34
C ASN A 12 6.43 4.23 5.88
N ILE A 13 6.25 2.93 5.64
CA ILE A 13 6.27 2.37 4.29
C ILE A 13 5.07 2.86 3.48
N VAL A 14 3.87 2.88 4.08
CA VAL A 14 2.66 3.40 3.42
C VAL A 14 2.83 4.88 3.10
N GLY A 15 3.35 5.68 4.02
CA GLY A 15 3.62 7.10 3.79
C GLY A 15 4.66 7.34 2.69
N TYR A 16 5.75 6.57 2.69
CA TYR A 16 6.82 6.66 1.68
C TYR A 16 6.31 6.36 0.26
N TYR A 17 5.48 5.33 0.10
CA TYR A 17 4.91 4.94 -1.19
C TYR A 17 3.51 5.52 -1.46
N SER A 18 3.09 6.53 -0.70
CA SER A 18 1.71 7.06 -0.75
C SER A 18 1.25 7.39 -2.17
N LYS A 19 2.09 8.08 -2.96
CA LYS A 19 1.78 8.45 -4.35
C LYS A 19 1.52 7.24 -5.25
N GLU A 20 2.42 6.27 -5.23
CA GLU A 20 2.29 5.05 -6.02
C GLU A 20 1.12 4.19 -5.57
N LEU A 21 0.85 4.14 -4.26
CA LEU A 21 -0.29 3.41 -3.71
C LEU A 21 -1.62 4.08 -4.10
N THR A 22 -1.70 5.41 -4.09
CA THR A 22 -2.89 6.15 -4.57
C THR A 22 -3.17 5.85 -6.05
N LEU A 23 -2.15 5.75 -6.90
CA LEU A 23 -2.33 5.31 -8.30
C LEU A 23 -2.94 3.90 -8.38
N ILE A 24 -2.46 2.96 -7.57
CA ILE A 24 -3.03 1.60 -7.52
C ILE A 24 -4.47 1.62 -7.03
N SER A 25 -4.79 2.46 -6.03
CA SER A 25 -6.16 2.69 -5.55
C SER A 25 -7.06 3.18 -6.69
N GLY A 26 -6.56 4.08 -7.53
CA GLY A 26 -7.23 4.59 -8.75
C GLY A 26 -7.31 3.59 -9.91
N GLY A 27 -6.89 2.33 -9.73
CA GLY A 27 -7.03 1.27 -10.72
C GLY A 27 -5.80 1.02 -11.59
N TYR A 28 -4.68 1.70 -11.34
CA TYR A 28 -3.43 1.42 -12.05
C TYR A 28 -2.86 0.05 -11.64
N LYS A 29 -2.23 -0.63 -12.61
CA LYS A 29 -1.58 -1.92 -12.35
C LYS A 29 -0.36 -1.71 -11.45
N ALA A 30 -0.26 -2.46 -10.35
CA ALA A 30 0.91 -2.43 -9.47
C ALA A 30 2.24 -2.71 -10.19
N SER A 31 2.21 -3.43 -11.32
CA SER A 31 3.40 -3.68 -12.14
C SER A 31 3.94 -2.45 -12.89
N LYS A 32 3.13 -1.40 -13.03
CA LYS A 32 3.53 -0.11 -13.59
C LYS A 32 4.09 0.85 -12.53
N CYS A 33 3.69 0.66 -11.26
CA CYS A 33 4.11 1.52 -10.16
C CYS A 33 5.35 0.98 -9.42
N PHE A 34 5.53 -0.34 -9.37
CA PHE A 34 6.59 -0.98 -8.59
C PHE A 34 7.35 -2.03 -9.38
N SER A 35 8.64 -2.18 -9.10
CA SER A 35 9.46 -3.29 -9.61
C SER A 35 9.06 -4.63 -9.00
N GLU A 36 9.45 -5.74 -9.61
CA GLU A 36 9.11 -7.07 -9.08
C GLU A 36 9.61 -7.32 -7.63
N PRO A 37 10.87 -6.96 -7.27
CA PRO A 37 11.34 -7.07 -5.88
C PRO A 37 10.49 -6.25 -4.90
N GLN A 38 10.13 -5.02 -5.29
CA GLN A 38 9.28 -4.15 -4.47
C GLN A 38 7.89 -4.75 -4.27
N ARG A 39 7.25 -5.26 -5.33
CA ARG A 39 5.93 -5.91 -5.23
C ARG A 39 5.97 -7.11 -4.31
N LYS A 40 7.00 -7.96 -4.40
CA LYS A 40 7.18 -9.10 -3.49
C LYS A 40 7.34 -8.65 -2.04
N LYS A 41 8.16 -7.62 -1.79
CA LYS A 41 8.37 -7.04 -0.45
C LYS A 41 7.08 -6.45 0.12
N LEU A 42 6.39 -5.59 -0.64
CA LEU A 42 5.13 -4.96 -0.22
C LEU A 42 4.02 -5.99 0.03
N THR A 43 4.00 -7.08 -0.75
CA THR A 43 3.08 -8.20 -0.51
C THR A 43 3.41 -8.90 0.80
N LYS A 44 4.69 -9.19 1.05
CA LYS A 44 5.15 -9.85 2.29
C LYS A 44 4.85 -9.03 3.54
N ILE A 45 4.89 -7.70 3.42
CA ILE A 45 4.60 -6.76 4.52
C ILE A 45 3.09 -6.58 4.73
N GLY A 46 2.24 -7.00 3.80
CA GLY A 46 0.79 -6.83 3.87
C GLY A 46 0.30 -5.45 3.41
N VAL A 47 1.12 -4.71 2.67
CA VAL A 47 0.70 -3.46 2.00
C VAL A 47 -0.10 -3.79 0.73
N LEU A 48 0.38 -4.80 0.00
CA LEU A 48 -0.30 -5.34 -1.17
C LEU A 48 -0.83 -6.75 -0.87
N GLU A 49 -1.97 -7.07 -1.45
CA GLU A 49 -2.58 -8.39 -1.36
C GLU A 49 -2.73 -9.00 -2.76
N ARG A 50 -2.54 -10.31 -2.82
CA ARG A 50 -2.76 -11.10 -4.04
C ARG A 50 -4.21 -11.54 -4.09
N VAL A 51 -4.93 -11.02 -5.07
CA VAL A 51 -6.28 -11.44 -5.37
C VAL A 51 -6.22 -12.36 -6.59
N TYR A 52 -6.52 -13.64 -6.37
CA TYR A 52 -6.60 -14.63 -7.42
C TYR A 52 -8.01 -14.60 -8.03
N GLN A 53 -8.08 -14.37 -9.34
CA GLN A 53 -9.31 -14.42 -10.12
C GLN A 53 -9.18 -15.53 -11.17
N ARG A 54 -10.31 -15.91 -11.81
CA ARG A 54 -10.35 -16.98 -12.83
C ARG A 54 -9.34 -16.81 -13.98
N GLN A 55 -8.82 -15.60 -14.22
CA GLN A 55 -7.85 -15.27 -15.27
C GLN A 55 -6.45 -14.85 -14.75
N GLY A 56 -6.14 -15.11 -13.47
CA GLY A 56 -4.78 -14.91 -12.93
C GLY A 56 -4.74 -14.14 -11.60
N CYS A 57 -3.55 -13.65 -11.26
CA CYS A 57 -3.28 -12.95 -10.00
C CYS A 57 -3.19 -11.44 -10.22
N ARG A 58 -3.95 -10.66 -9.44
CA ARG A 58 -3.84 -9.20 -9.38
C ARG A 58 -3.38 -8.77 -7.99
N LEU A 59 -2.57 -7.70 -7.95
CA LEU A 59 -2.19 -7.06 -6.71
C LEU A 59 -3.13 -5.89 -6.44
N ARG A 60 -3.69 -5.85 -5.24
CA ARG A 60 -4.51 -4.75 -4.72
C ARG A 60 -3.94 -4.24 -3.41
N LEU A 61 -4.34 -3.04 -3.00
CA LEU A 61 -4.06 -2.55 -1.65
C LEU A 61 -4.83 -3.38 -0.63
N SER A 62 -4.17 -3.74 0.48
CA SER A 62 -4.86 -4.28 1.65
C SER A 62 -5.85 -3.26 2.21
N ASP A 63 -6.86 -3.73 2.92
CA ASP A 63 -7.84 -2.83 3.55
C ASP A 63 -7.15 -1.88 4.54
N LYS A 64 -6.21 -2.42 5.35
CA LYS A 64 -5.38 -1.62 6.27
C LYS A 64 -4.59 -0.52 5.56
N THR A 65 -4.04 -0.79 4.37
CA THR A 65 -3.32 0.24 3.60
C THR A 65 -4.27 1.29 3.05
N ARG A 66 -5.48 0.92 2.62
CA ARG A 66 -6.49 1.90 2.16
C ARG A 66 -6.90 2.84 3.29
N ASP A 67 -7.19 2.30 4.47
CA ASP A 67 -7.58 3.10 5.64
C ASP A 67 -6.48 4.10 6.01
N MET A 68 -5.21 3.65 5.99
CA MET A 68 -4.08 4.54 6.26
C MET A 68 -3.88 5.60 5.18
N LEU A 69 -4.06 5.27 3.89
CA LEU A 69 -3.94 6.26 2.82
C LEU A 69 -4.99 7.37 2.96
N VAL A 70 -6.24 7.02 3.29
CA VAL A 70 -7.30 7.99 3.56
C VAL A 70 -6.91 8.88 4.74
N ALA A 71 -6.38 8.30 5.83
CA ALA A 71 -5.89 9.08 6.97
C ALA A 71 -4.75 10.05 6.59
N PHE A 72 -3.83 9.62 5.72
CA PHE A 72 -2.75 10.48 5.20
C PHE A 72 -3.30 11.64 4.36
N GLU A 73 -4.22 11.38 3.42
CA GLU A 73 -4.84 12.43 2.60
C GLU A 73 -5.57 13.47 3.46
N LEU A 74 -6.32 13.02 4.47
CA LEU A 74 -7.00 13.91 5.41
C LEU A 74 -6.01 14.76 6.22
N SER A 75 -4.88 14.19 6.64
CA SER A 75 -3.84 14.92 7.37
C SER A 75 -3.14 16.00 6.52
N LEU A 76 -2.98 15.76 5.21
CA LEU A 76 -2.40 16.72 4.27
C LEU A 76 -3.38 17.82 3.87
N SER A 77 -4.69 17.56 3.98
CA SER A 77 -5.76 18.53 3.68
C SER A 77 -5.95 19.57 4.78
N PHE A 78 -5.34 19.37 5.95
CA PHE A 78 -5.50 20.18 7.16
C PHE A 78 -4.26 21.05 7.47
N VAL A 79 -3.50 21.42 6.44
CA VAL A 79 -2.44 22.43 6.57
C VAL A 79 -3.08 23.81 6.36
N PRO A 80 -3.17 24.67 7.40
CA PRO A 80 -3.66 26.04 7.27
C PRO A 80 -2.73 26.92 6.42
#